data_AF-W4UW16-F1
#
_entry.id   AF-W4UW16-F1
#
_cell.length_a   1.000
_cell.length_b   1.000
_cell.length_c   1.000
_cell.angle_alpha   90.00
_cell.angle_beta   90.00
_cell.angle_gamma   90.00
#
_symmetry.space_group_name_H-M   'P 1'
#
loop_
_entity.id
_entity.type
_entity.pdbx_description
1 polymer ?
#
loop_
_entity_poly.entity_id
_entity_poly.type
_entity_poly.pdbx_seq_one_letter_code
_entity_poly.pdbx_strand_id
1 'polypeptide(L)'
;MNNMKYLNNYIVFAVLILSQLSLFTSCKDENTVSELIRLDRTAIQIKEGSEDVLKIESGSAGYQFAFSTEGYATAEYRDNVVHIRGLKFGKVVLTITDSEGHRATVYVVVVSSVLNSDAQRFVWDGTIELNKANDWGLTVHENSVAVTNAMEGKQFVLSWDGILSVGVKENATLQILSSKEGVETQKIELAGMEILQIQDNLCSIVFSTATQTGEIVFQK
;
A
#
# COMPACT_ATOMS: atom_id res chain seq x y z
N MET A 1 50.60 -42.09 -55.28
CA MET A 1 51.56 -41.68 -54.22
C MET A 1 51.12 -40.35 -53.59
N ASN A 2 49.88 -40.26 -53.09
CA ASN A 2 49.27 -39.00 -52.60
C ASN A 2 48.63 -39.09 -51.20
N ASN A 3 48.81 -40.20 -50.48
CA ASN A 3 48.19 -40.41 -49.16
C ASN A 3 49.13 -40.11 -47.97
N MET A 4 50.38 -39.73 -48.20
CA MET A 4 51.36 -39.44 -47.14
C MET A 4 51.58 -37.95 -46.85
N LYS A 5 50.91 -37.03 -47.58
CA LYS A 5 50.98 -35.58 -47.28
C LYS A 5 49.82 -35.09 -46.40
N TYR A 6 48.67 -35.77 -46.43
CA TYR A 6 47.50 -35.40 -45.65
C TYR A 6 47.53 -35.90 -44.20
N LEU A 7 48.25 -37.00 -43.92
CA LEU A 7 48.38 -37.54 -42.56
C LEU A 7 49.31 -36.67 -41.69
N ASN A 8 50.36 -36.07 -42.28
CA ASN A 8 51.31 -35.21 -41.56
C ASN A 8 50.72 -33.83 -41.20
N ASN A 9 49.75 -33.33 -41.96
CA ASN A 9 49.11 -32.05 -41.66
C ASN A 9 48.03 -32.17 -40.56
N TYR A 10 47.42 -33.36 -40.41
CA TYR A 10 46.46 -33.65 -39.33
C TYR A 10 47.15 -33.84 -37.97
N ILE A 11 48.36 -34.41 -37.94
CA ILE A 11 49.11 -34.61 -36.68
C ILE A 11 49.64 -33.27 -36.14
N VAL A 12 50.06 -32.34 -37.00
CA VAL A 12 50.49 -30.98 -36.58
C VAL A 12 49.31 -30.14 -36.07
N PHE A 13 48.12 -30.26 -36.67
CA PHE A 13 46.91 -29.59 -36.17
C PHE A 13 46.35 -30.21 -34.88
N ALA A 14 46.48 -31.52 -34.67
CA ALA A 14 46.02 -32.19 -33.47
C ALA A 14 46.87 -31.87 -32.22
N VAL A 15 48.17 -31.57 -32.39
CA VAL A 15 49.08 -31.23 -31.28
C VAL A 15 48.93 -29.76 -30.84
N LEU A 16 48.49 -28.86 -31.72
CA LEU A 16 48.27 -27.44 -31.38
C LEU A 16 46.96 -27.19 -30.59
N ILE A 17 45.96 -28.07 -30.72
CA ILE A 17 44.68 -27.96 -29.99
C ILE A 17 44.79 -28.47 -28.54
N LEU A 18 45.82 -29.27 -28.20
CA LEU A 18 46.02 -29.85 -26.87
C LEU A 18 46.85 -28.98 -25.90
N SER A 19 47.26 -27.78 -26.28
CA SER A 19 48.06 -26.88 -25.42
C SER A 19 47.28 -25.71 -24.81
N GLN A 20 45.95 -25.65 -24.96
CA GLN A 20 45.12 -24.57 -24.40
C GLN A 20 44.16 -25.00 -23.28
N LEU A 21 44.40 -26.16 -22.64
CA LEU A 21 43.83 -26.42 -21.31
C LEU A 21 44.76 -25.86 -20.22
N SER A 22 44.95 -24.54 -20.22
CA SER A 22 45.23 -23.84 -18.97
C SER A 22 43.87 -23.56 -18.34
N LEU A 23 43.36 -24.53 -17.56
CA LEU A 23 42.30 -24.25 -16.62
C LEU A 23 42.89 -23.29 -15.58
N PHE A 24 42.73 -21.99 -15.80
CA PHE A 24 42.67 -21.06 -14.69
C PHE A 24 41.39 -21.40 -13.94
N THR A 25 41.46 -22.40 -13.06
CA THR A 25 40.61 -22.41 -11.89
C THR A 25 41.03 -21.19 -11.09
N SER A 26 40.42 -20.05 -11.41
CA SER A 26 40.29 -18.98 -10.46
C SER A 26 39.41 -19.57 -9.36
N CYS A 27 40.03 -20.24 -8.39
CA CYS A 27 39.41 -20.38 -7.08
C CYS A 27 39.21 -18.95 -6.61
N LYS A 28 38.02 -18.46 -6.90
CA LYS A 28 37.50 -17.23 -6.35
C LYS A 28 37.22 -17.61 -4.90
N ASP A 29 38.27 -17.53 -4.07
CA ASP A 29 38.11 -17.30 -2.64
C ASP A 29 37.48 -15.91 -2.51
N GLU A 30 36.21 -15.82 -2.87
CA GLU A 30 35.37 -14.70 -2.54
C GLU A 30 34.61 -15.12 -1.29
N ASN A 31 35.28 -14.96 -0.15
CA ASN A 31 34.60 -14.54 1.07
C ASN A 31 34.04 -13.11 0.85
N THR A 32 33.22 -12.92 -0.19
CA THR A 32 32.35 -11.77 -0.31
C THR A 32 31.29 -11.97 0.75
N VAL A 33 31.50 -11.33 1.91
CA VAL A 33 30.43 -11.19 2.90
C VAL A 33 29.30 -10.47 2.19
N SER A 34 28.25 -11.21 1.84
CA SER A 34 27.08 -10.64 1.21
C SER A 34 26.47 -9.61 2.16
N GLU A 35 26.26 -8.40 1.66
CA GLU A 35 25.83 -7.29 2.48
C GLU A 35 24.32 -7.37 2.71
N LEU A 36 23.90 -7.35 3.97
CA LEU A 36 22.49 -7.34 4.32
C LEU A 36 21.80 -6.08 3.78
N ILE A 37 20.51 -6.20 3.49
CA ILE A 37 19.70 -5.05 3.09
C ILE A 37 19.58 -4.09 4.28
N ARG A 38 19.96 -2.83 4.06
CA ARG A 38 19.69 -1.72 4.99
C ARG A 38 18.86 -0.67 4.27
N LEU A 39 17.88 -0.14 4.98
CA LEU A 39 16.93 0.85 4.49
C LEU A 39 17.10 2.13 5.31
N ASP A 40 16.93 3.29 4.68
CA ASP A 40 16.94 4.58 5.37
C ASP A 40 15.82 4.68 6.43
N ARG A 41 14.70 3.98 6.21
CA ARG A 41 13.59 3.85 7.15
C ARG A 41 12.82 2.54 6.96
N THR A 42 12.13 2.11 8.02
CA THR A 42 11.32 0.88 8.03
C THR A 42 9.82 1.15 8.19
N ALA A 43 9.41 2.42 8.20
CA ALA A 43 8.02 2.83 8.24
C ALA A 43 7.80 4.03 7.30
N ILE A 44 6.70 3.97 6.55
CA ILE A 44 6.34 4.99 5.56
C ILE A 44 4.83 5.23 5.63
N GLN A 45 4.46 6.50 5.57
CA GLN A 45 3.08 6.94 5.41
C GLN A 45 2.91 7.63 4.08
N ILE A 46 2.00 7.14 3.24
CA ILE A 46 1.80 7.63 1.87
C ILE A 46 0.34 8.01 1.70
N LYS A 47 0.10 9.18 1.13
CA LYS A 47 -1.25 9.56 0.72
C LYS A 47 -1.71 8.70 -0.46
N GLU A 48 -2.95 8.22 -0.41
CA GLU A 48 -3.57 7.49 -1.52
C GLU A 48 -3.48 8.30 -2.82
N GLY A 49 -3.09 7.63 -3.90
CA GLY A 49 -2.80 8.23 -5.20
C GLY A 49 -1.42 8.89 -5.31
N SER A 50 -0.72 9.10 -4.20
CA SER A 50 0.62 9.71 -4.13
C SER A 50 1.73 8.67 -4.05
N GLU A 51 2.96 9.13 -4.19
CA GLU A 51 4.18 8.31 -4.15
C GLU A 51 5.15 8.84 -3.10
N ASP A 52 5.86 7.94 -2.44
CA ASP A 52 7.00 8.26 -1.58
C ASP A 52 8.23 7.42 -2.01
N VAL A 53 9.43 7.90 -1.68
CA VAL A 53 10.71 7.29 -2.05
C VAL A 53 11.42 6.70 -0.83
N LEU A 54 11.83 5.44 -0.95
CA LEU A 54 12.61 4.71 0.05
C LEU A 54 14.01 4.46 -0.51
N LYS A 55 15.05 4.71 0.31
CA LYS A 55 16.43 4.48 -0.09
C LYS A 55 16.94 3.16 0.46
N ILE A 56 17.54 2.36 -0.41
CA ILE A 56 18.32 1.19 -0.01
C ILE A 56 19.76 1.67 0.22
N GLU A 57 20.22 1.61 1.47
CA GLU A 57 21.56 2.03 1.87
C GLU A 57 22.62 0.97 1.53
N SER A 58 22.24 -0.31 1.59
CA SER A 58 23.07 -1.48 1.24
C SER A 58 22.20 -2.66 0.83
N GLY A 59 22.78 -3.62 0.10
CA GLY A 59 22.12 -4.84 -0.38
C GLY A 59 22.59 -5.26 -1.77
N SER A 60 22.26 -6.49 -2.17
CA SER A 60 22.67 -7.04 -3.47
C SER A 60 21.68 -6.67 -4.58
N ALA A 61 22.13 -5.97 -5.63
CA ALA A 61 21.24 -5.51 -6.69
C ALA A 61 20.42 -6.64 -7.34
N GLY A 62 19.16 -6.35 -7.71
CA GLY A 62 18.20 -7.36 -8.18
C GLY A 62 16.97 -7.48 -7.29
N TYR A 63 16.48 -6.34 -6.77
CA TYR A 63 15.43 -6.30 -5.75
C TYR A 63 14.07 -6.75 -6.27
N GLN A 64 13.38 -7.51 -5.44
CA GLN A 64 11.99 -7.94 -5.61
C GLN A 64 11.12 -7.37 -4.50
N PHE A 65 9.87 -7.06 -4.83
CA PHE A 65 8.92 -6.41 -3.94
C PHE A 65 7.65 -7.25 -3.79
N ALA A 66 7.25 -7.52 -2.56
CA ALA A 66 6.01 -8.22 -2.25
C ALA A 66 5.26 -7.53 -1.12
N PHE A 67 3.98 -7.26 -1.31
CA PHE A 67 3.11 -6.72 -0.26
C PHE A 67 2.37 -7.85 0.45
N SER A 68 2.14 -7.69 1.75
CA SER A 68 1.32 -8.61 2.56
C SER A 68 -0.11 -8.76 2.03
N THR A 69 -0.61 -7.75 1.31
CA THR A 69 -1.92 -7.76 0.66
C THR A 69 -1.83 -6.94 -0.62
N GLU A 70 -2.19 -7.55 -1.75
CA GLU A 70 -2.16 -6.89 -3.05
C GLU A 70 -3.19 -5.77 -3.17
N GLY A 71 -2.91 -4.78 -4.03
CA GLY A 71 -3.83 -3.68 -4.35
C GLY A 71 -3.83 -2.49 -3.39
N TYR A 72 -3.13 -2.57 -2.24
CA TYR A 72 -3.00 -1.45 -1.31
C TYR A 72 -1.89 -0.47 -1.70
N ALA A 73 -0.79 -0.99 -2.22
CA ALA A 73 0.34 -0.20 -2.70
C ALA A 73 1.09 -0.96 -3.79
N THR A 74 1.91 -0.24 -4.55
CA THR A 74 2.86 -0.80 -5.53
C THR A 74 4.24 -0.26 -5.26
N ALA A 75 5.28 -1.03 -5.60
CA ALA A 75 6.67 -0.61 -5.49
C ALA A 75 7.41 -0.88 -6.80
N GLU A 76 8.28 0.05 -7.20
CA GLU A 76 9.15 -0.07 -8.36
C GLU A 76 10.54 0.47 -7.99
N TYR A 77 11.59 -0.20 -8.48
CA TYR A 77 12.96 0.30 -8.34
C TYR A 77 13.37 1.04 -9.61
N ARG A 78 13.57 2.35 -9.50
CA ARG A 78 14.06 3.21 -10.59
C ARG A 78 14.88 4.36 -10.00
N ASP A 79 15.77 4.94 -10.80
CA ASP A 79 16.61 6.07 -10.38
C ASP A 79 17.39 5.83 -9.06
N ASN A 80 17.77 4.57 -8.83
CA ASN A 80 18.49 4.10 -7.65
C ASN A 80 17.75 4.27 -6.31
N VAL A 81 16.42 4.36 -6.35
CA VAL A 81 15.53 4.40 -5.18
C VAL A 81 14.29 3.53 -5.40
N VAL A 82 13.61 3.16 -4.32
CA VAL A 82 12.33 2.43 -4.38
C VAL A 82 11.21 3.46 -4.35
N HIS A 83 10.43 3.53 -5.41
CA HIS A 83 9.23 4.35 -5.51
C HIS A 83 8.03 3.52 -5.05
N ILE A 84 7.35 3.97 -3.99
CA ILE A 84 6.21 3.29 -3.40
C ILE A 84 4.98 4.16 -3.60
N ARG A 85 3.97 3.65 -4.30
CA ARG A 85 2.71 4.35 -4.57
C ARG A 85 1.59 3.78 -3.72
N GLY A 86 0.89 4.64 -2.98
CA GLY A 86 -0.32 4.26 -2.24
C GLY A 86 -1.52 4.17 -3.19
N LEU A 87 -2.22 3.03 -3.20
CA LEU A 87 -3.35 2.78 -4.10
C LEU A 87 -4.70 2.70 -3.37
N LYS A 88 -4.72 2.09 -2.18
CA LYS A 88 -5.94 1.93 -1.37
C LYS A 88 -5.59 2.16 0.08
N PHE A 89 -6.43 2.92 0.78
CA PHE A 89 -6.34 3.14 2.21
C PHE A 89 -6.15 1.82 2.99
N GLY A 90 -5.20 1.81 3.92
CA GLY A 90 -4.95 0.71 4.84
C GLY A 90 -3.48 0.50 5.17
N LYS A 91 -3.20 -0.59 5.89
CA LYS A 91 -1.85 -0.94 6.36
C LYS A 91 -1.38 -2.21 5.66
N VAL A 92 -0.20 -2.16 5.06
CA VAL A 92 0.46 -3.33 4.45
C VAL A 92 1.94 -3.36 4.79
N VAL A 93 2.51 -4.57 4.78
CA VAL A 93 3.95 -4.75 4.93
C VAL A 93 4.55 -4.99 3.54
N LEU A 94 5.48 -4.14 3.14
CA LEU A 94 6.34 -4.38 1.99
C LEU A 94 7.52 -5.23 2.43
N THR A 95 7.73 -6.36 1.76
CA THR A 95 8.96 -7.14 1.86
C THR A 95 9.83 -6.90 0.63
N ILE A 96 11.08 -6.53 0.87
CA ILE A 96 12.11 -6.35 -0.15
C ILE A 96 13.06 -7.53 -0.05
N THR A 97 13.26 -8.24 -1.17
CA THR A 97 14.21 -9.36 -1.27
C THR A 97 15.30 -8.99 -2.27
N ASP A 98 16.57 -9.18 -1.91
CA ASP A 98 17.70 -8.94 -2.81
C ASP A 98 18.07 -10.19 -3.63
N SER A 99 19.04 -10.08 -4.55
CA SER A 99 19.43 -11.21 -5.41
C SER A 99 20.09 -12.38 -4.68
N GLU A 100 20.61 -12.14 -3.47
CA GLU A 100 21.23 -13.13 -2.59
C GLU A 100 20.21 -13.72 -1.59
N GLY A 101 18.95 -13.28 -1.64
CA GLY A 101 17.86 -13.79 -0.81
C GLY A 101 17.72 -13.13 0.56
N HIS A 102 18.49 -12.07 0.86
CA HIS A 102 18.30 -11.27 2.07
C HIS A 102 16.97 -10.53 2.01
N ARG A 103 16.37 -10.29 3.17
CA ARG A 103 15.04 -9.69 3.28
C ARG A 103 15.03 -8.52 4.26
N ALA A 104 14.34 -7.46 3.88
CA ALA A 104 13.98 -6.35 4.76
C ALA A 104 12.48 -6.06 4.65
N THR A 105 11.90 -5.50 5.70
CA THR A 105 10.48 -5.16 5.76
C THR A 105 10.26 -3.67 5.99
N VAL A 106 9.20 -3.15 5.39
CA VAL A 106 8.75 -1.76 5.57
C VAL A 106 7.26 -1.78 5.90
N TYR A 107 6.89 -1.12 6.99
CA TYR A 107 5.50 -0.88 7.35
C TYR A 107 4.97 0.29 6.53
N VAL A 108 4.03 0.03 5.62
CA VAL A 108 3.43 1.04 4.74
C VAL A 108 2.02 1.32 5.21
N VAL A 109 1.75 2.58 5.53
CA VAL A 109 0.42 3.08 5.87
C VAL A 109 -0.04 3.96 4.72
N VAL A 110 -1.02 3.50 3.95
CA VAL A 110 -1.66 4.31 2.93
C VAL A 110 -2.80 5.06 3.61
N VAL A 111 -2.63 6.38 3.73
CA VAL A 111 -3.66 7.26 4.28
C VAL A 111 -4.57 7.77 3.18
N SER A 112 -5.87 7.90 3.48
CA SER A 112 -6.84 8.42 2.53
C SER A 112 -6.39 9.76 1.96
N SER A 113 -6.62 9.96 0.65
CA SER A 113 -6.29 11.21 -0.03
C SER A 113 -7.02 12.44 0.53
N VAL A 114 -8.03 12.20 1.38
CA VAL A 114 -8.79 13.25 2.03
C VAL A 114 -8.19 13.64 3.39
N LEU A 115 -7.31 12.86 4.04
CA LEU A 115 -6.72 13.18 5.37
C LEU A 115 -5.82 14.44 5.42
N ASN A 116 -5.61 15.15 4.31
CA ASN A 116 -4.70 16.31 4.24
C ASN A 116 -5.36 17.66 4.57
N SER A 117 -6.53 17.67 5.21
CA SER A 117 -7.08 18.90 5.78
C SER A 117 -7.85 18.64 7.07
N ASP A 118 -7.73 19.60 8.00
CA ASP A 118 -8.52 19.69 9.23
C ASP A 118 -10.01 19.98 8.96
N ALA A 119 -10.41 20.07 7.69
CA ALA A 119 -11.78 20.37 7.30
C ALA A 119 -12.69 19.18 7.60
N GLN A 120 -13.56 19.37 8.57
CA GLN A 120 -14.58 18.40 8.93
C GLN A 120 -15.60 18.25 7.79
N ARG A 121 -15.91 17.01 7.42
CA ARG A 121 -16.73 16.71 6.26
C ARG A 121 -17.25 15.27 6.32
N PHE A 122 -18.26 14.97 5.52
CA PHE A 122 -18.72 13.64 5.20
C PHE A 122 -18.70 13.42 3.69
N VAL A 123 -18.23 12.26 3.24
CA VAL A 123 -18.10 11.89 1.83
C VAL A 123 -18.76 10.53 1.62
N TRP A 124 -19.79 10.50 0.78
CA TRP A 124 -20.43 9.26 0.29
C TRP A 124 -20.97 9.48 -1.12
N ASP A 125 -22.14 10.12 -1.24
CA ASP A 125 -22.78 10.51 -2.51
C ASP A 125 -22.55 12.00 -2.83
N GLY A 126 -21.30 12.43 -2.66
CA GLY A 126 -20.90 13.83 -2.68
C GLY A 126 -20.21 14.23 -1.38
N THR A 127 -19.77 15.49 -1.31
CA THR A 127 -19.11 16.05 -0.12
C THR A 127 -20.08 16.95 0.63
N ILE A 128 -20.24 16.67 1.92
CA ILE A 128 -20.95 17.52 2.88
C ILE A 128 -19.89 18.15 3.76
N GLU A 129 -19.75 19.48 3.72
CA GLU A 129 -18.91 20.20 4.66
C GLU A 129 -19.61 20.23 6.03
N LEU A 130 -18.90 19.82 7.09
CA LEU A 130 -19.42 19.87 8.46
C LEU A 130 -18.96 21.17 9.14
N ASN A 131 -19.68 21.59 10.17
CA ASN A 131 -19.44 22.87 10.88
C ASN A 131 -19.49 24.10 9.96
N LYS A 132 -20.37 24.06 8.96
CA LYS A 132 -20.73 25.17 8.08
C LYS A 132 -22.22 25.45 8.19
N ALA A 133 -22.63 26.67 7.84
CA ALA A 133 -24.04 27.02 7.75
C ALA A 133 -24.62 26.46 6.44
N ASN A 134 -25.01 25.19 6.44
CA ASN A 134 -25.53 24.47 5.27
C ASN A 134 -26.61 23.42 5.65
N ASP A 135 -27.29 23.61 6.77
CA ASP A 135 -28.37 22.75 7.31
C ASP A 135 -27.96 21.31 7.68
N TRP A 136 -26.70 20.94 7.49
CA TRP A 136 -26.16 19.65 7.91
C TRP A 136 -25.61 19.70 9.35
N GLY A 137 -26.13 18.83 10.19
CA GLY A 137 -25.67 18.59 11.56
C GLY A 137 -24.97 17.24 11.72
N LEU A 138 -24.09 17.16 12.71
CA LEU A 138 -23.36 15.95 13.10
C LEU A 138 -23.79 15.51 14.51
N THR A 139 -24.09 14.24 14.68
CA THR A 139 -24.26 13.60 15.98
C THR A 139 -23.29 12.44 16.11
N VAL A 140 -22.49 12.42 17.18
CA VAL A 140 -21.50 11.37 17.44
C VAL A 140 -21.89 10.62 18.71
N HIS A 141 -21.94 9.29 18.62
CA HIS A 141 -22.14 8.36 19.73
C HIS A 141 -20.96 7.39 19.82
N GLU A 142 -20.96 6.52 20.84
CA GLU A 142 -19.86 5.57 21.06
C GLU A 142 -19.71 4.56 19.91
N ASN A 143 -20.79 4.18 19.24
CA ASN A 143 -20.81 3.13 18.22
C ASN A 143 -21.48 3.58 16.91
N SER A 144 -21.74 4.88 16.77
CA SER A 144 -22.36 5.44 15.56
C SER A 144 -22.05 6.92 15.36
N VAL A 145 -22.12 7.35 14.10
CA VAL A 145 -22.11 8.76 13.71
C VAL A 145 -23.25 9.02 12.74
N ALA A 146 -24.05 10.05 13.00
CA ALA A 146 -25.13 10.48 12.14
C ALA A 146 -24.85 11.86 11.53
N VAL A 147 -25.02 11.98 10.21
CA VAL A 147 -24.95 13.23 9.46
C VAL A 147 -26.35 13.53 8.93
N THR A 148 -26.95 14.61 9.42
CA THR A 148 -28.40 14.86 9.30
C THR A 148 -28.67 16.22 8.69
N ASN A 149 -29.55 16.27 7.68
CA ASN A 149 -30.19 17.49 7.23
C ASN A 149 -31.67 17.39 7.53
N ALA A 150 -32.11 18.07 8.59
CA ALA A 150 -33.51 18.04 9.01
C ALA A 150 -34.43 18.79 8.02
N MET A 151 -33.91 19.80 7.31
CA MET A 151 -34.67 20.59 6.34
C MET A 151 -34.97 19.77 5.07
N GLU A 152 -34.01 18.97 4.63
CA GLU A 152 -34.19 18.02 3.52
C GLU A 152 -34.83 16.71 3.95
N GLY A 153 -34.92 16.47 5.26
CA GLY A 153 -35.36 15.20 5.84
C GLY A 153 -34.45 14.04 5.45
N LYS A 154 -33.15 14.27 5.32
CA LYS A 154 -32.15 13.28 4.90
C LYS A 154 -31.17 12.98 6.03
N GLN A 155 -30.82 11.72 6.22
CA GLN A 155 -29.84 11.32 7.24
C GLN A 155 -28.96 10.17 6.76
N PHE A 156 -27.67 10.26 7.05
CA PHE A 156 -26.72 9.17 6.92
C PHE A 156 -26.34 8.71 8.33
N VAL A 157 -26.43 7.42 8.63
CA VAL A 157 -26.04 6.86 9.93
C VAL A 157 -25.01 5.77 9.69
N LEU A 158 -23.77 6.03 10.11
CA LEU A 158 -22.70 5.04 10.14
C LEU A 158 -22.71 4.37 11.52
N SER A 159 -22.71 3.05 11.58
CA SER A 159 -22.72 2.28 12.84
C SER A 159 -21.73 1.12 12.80
N TRP A 160 -21.24 0.67 13.95
CA TRP A 160 -20.29 -0.44 14.07
C TRP A 160 -20.32 -1.09 15.45
N ASP A 161 -19.64 -2.22 15.62
CA ASP A 161 -19.50 -2.89 16.91
C ASP A 161 -18.40 -2.27 17.79
N GLY A 162 -18.72 -2.08 19.07
CA GLY A 162 -17.81 -1.54 20.08
C GLY A 162 -17.73 -0.01 20.09
N ILE A 163 -16.72 0.52 20.78
CA ILE A 163 -16.59 1.96 21.06
C ILE A 163 -15.83 2.73 19.97
N LEU A 164 -15.93 4.06 20.02
CA LEU A 164 -15.25 5.02 19.17
C LEU A 164 -13.76 5.12 19.56
N SER A 165 -13.00 4.14 19.11
CA SER A 165 -11.56 3.99 19.30
C SER A 165 -10.86 3.68 17.97
N VAL A 166 -9.60 4.10 17.85
CA VAL A 166 -8.76 3.83 16.67
C VAL A 166 -8.67 2.34 16.37
N GLY A 167 -8.75 1.98 15.10
CA GLY A 167 -8.64 0.61 14.61
C GLY A 167 -9.80 0.19 13.70
N VAL A 168 -9.66 -1.01 13.15
CA VAL A 168 -10.67 -1.65 12.31
C VAL A 168 -11.92 -1.96 13.12
N LYS A 169 -13.09 -1.79 12.50
CA LYS A 169 -14.40 -2.04 13.09
C LYS A 169 -15.16 -3.09 12.31
N GLU A 170 -15.81 -3.97 13.05
CA GLU A 170 -16.58 -5.09 12.53
C GLU A 170 -18.08 -4.76 12.51
N ASN A 171 -18.84 -5.54 11.73
CA ASN A 171 -20.30 -5.42 11.59
C ASN A 171 -20.76 -3.98 11.29
N ALA A 172 -19.97 -3.27 10.50
CA ALA A 172 -20.20 -1.87 10.20
C ALA A 172 -21.29 -1.70 9.12
N THR A 173 -22.20 -0.75 9.33
CA THR A 173 -23.27 -0.45 8.37
C THR A 173 -23.40 1.04 8.11
N LEU A 174 -23.82 1.40 6.89
CA LEU A 174 -24.30 2.72 6.55
C LEU A 174 -25.81 2.66 6.27
N GLN A 175 -26.60 3.41 7.02
CA GLN A 175 -28.01 3.62 6.74
C GLN A 175 -28.23 4.98 6.07
N ILE A 176 -29.07 5.01 5.04
CA ILE A 176 -29.48 6.23 4.35
C ILE A 176 -30.99 6.36 4.52
N LEU A 177 -31.41 7.36 5.31
CA LEU A 177 -32.79 7.65 5.64
C LEU A 177 -33.27 8.89 4.88
N SER A 178 -34.55 8.88 4.54
CA SER A 178 -35.24 9.97 3.86
C SER A 178 -36.66 10.07 4.41
N SER A 179 -37.12 11.28 4.71
CA SER A 179 -38.50 11.54 5.13
C SER A 179 -39.47 11.65 3.94
N LYS A 180 -38.96 11.56 2.70
CA LYS A 180 -39.79 11.57 1.49
C LYS A 180 -40.67 10.33 1.45
N GLU A 181 -41.96 10.55 1.21
CA GLU A 181 -42.96 9.49 1.14
C GLU A 181 -42.59 8.45 0.05
N GLY A 182 -42.75 7.17 0.37
CA GLY A 182 -42.42 6.06 -0.53
C GLY A 182 -40.93 5.75 -0.68
N VAL A 183 -40.03 6.46 0.00
CA VAL A 183 -38.58 6.14 0.01
C VAL A 183 -38.27 5.29 1.23
N GLU A 184 -37.92 4.02 1.01
CA GLU A 184 -37.48 3.13 2.09
C GLU A 184 -36.05 3.44 2.55
N THR A 185 -35.76 3.09 3.80
CA THR A 185 -34.40 3.19 4.36
C THR A 185 -33.48 2.21 3.65
N GLN A 186 -32.35 2.71 3.15
CA GLN A 186 -31.32 1.85 2.58
C GLN A 186 -30.34 1.48 3.68
N LYS A 187 -30.09 0.17 3.88
CA LYS A 187 -29.07 -0.33 4.78
C LYS A 187 -27.98 -1.02 3.96
N ILE A 188 -26.75 -0.52 4.11
CA ILE A 188 -25.58 -0.99 3.37
C ILE A 188 -24.64 -1.64 4.37
N GLU A 189 -24.37 -2.93 4.20
CA GLU A 189 -23.31 -3.63 4.92
C GLU A 189 -21.96 -3.22 4.32
N LEU A 190 -21.04 -2.77 5.18
CA LEU A 190 -19.75 -2.27 4.75
C LEU A 190 -18.74 -3.41 4.63
N ALA A 191 -17.93 -3.38 3.58
CA ALA A 191 -16.84 -4.31 3.36
C ALA A 191 -15.62 -4.02 4.25
N GLY A 192 -15.52 -2.80 4.79
CA GLY A 192 -14.50 -2.43 5.75
C GLY A 192 -14.72 -1.06 6.33
N MET A 193 -14.34 -0.88 7.59
CA MET A 193 -14.38 0.38 8.30
C MET A 193 -13.20 0.49 9.27
N GLU A 194 -12.49 1.62 9.27
CA GLU A 194 -11.39 1.90 10.19
C GLU A 194 -11.51 3.32 10.75
N ILE A 195 -11.29 3.42 12.05
CA ILE A 195 -11.22 4.70 12.76
C ILE A 195 -9.76 5.08 12.94
N LEU A 196 -9.44 6.32 12.61
CA LEU A 196 -8.10 6.89 12.64
C LEU A 196 -8.09 8.17 13.48
N GLN A 197 -6.99 8.39 14.18
CA GLN A 197 -6.67 9.69 14.76
C GLN A 197 -5.80 10.46 13.76
N ILE A 198 -6.24 11.65 13.32
CA ILE A 198 -5.45 12.50 12.43
C ILE A 198 -4.48 13.37 13.25
N GLN A 199 -5.03 14.05 14.27
CA GLN A 199 -4.30 14.87 15.24
C GLN A 199 -5.14 15.00 16.51
N ASP A 200 -4.67 15.72 17.53
CA ASP A 200 -5.42 15.90 18.78
C ASP A 200 -6.87 16.34 18.51
N ASN A 201 -7.82 15.58 19.07
CA ASN A 201 -9.27 15.72 18.90
C ASN A 201 -9.84 15.62 17.48
N LEU A 202 -9.04 15.37 16.43
CA LEU A 202 -9.54 15.17 15.06
C LEU A 202 -9.53 13.69 14.67
N CYS A 203 -10.73 13.14 14.44
CA CYS A 203 -10.96 11.76 14.08
C CYS A 203 -11.36 11.64 12.61
N SER A 204 -10.88 10.59 11.93
CA SER A 204 -11.39 10.17 10.63
C SER A 204 -11.95 8.76 10.74
N ILE A 205 -13.12 8.54 10.16
CA ILE A 205 -13.64 7.21 9.92
C ILE A 205 -13.66 6.99 8.41
N VAL A 206 -12.87 6.01 7.94
CA VAL A 206 -12.89 5.57 6.55
C VAL A 206 -13.72 4.31 6.48
N PHE A 207 -14.64 4.25 5.52
CA PHE A 207 -15.54 3.11 5.34
C PHE A 207 -15.71 2.79 3.86
N SER A 208 -16.07 1.56 3.53
CA SER A 208 -16.13 1.13 2.12
C SER A 208 -17.13 0.01 1.88
N THR A 209 -17.62 -0.06 0.65
CA THR A 209 -18.23 -1.24 0.04
C THR A 209 -17.22 -1.88 -0.91
N ALA A 210 -17.65 -2.89 -1.68
CA ALA A 210 -16.81 -3.47 -2.73
C ALA A 210 -16.42 -2.47 -3.83
N THR A 211 -17.20 -1.39 -4.02
CA THR A 211 -17.06 -0.49 -5.18
C THR A 211 -16.90 0.99 -4.82
N GLN A 212 -17.12 1.37 -3.57
CA GLN A 212 -17.13 2.77 -3.14
C GLN A 212 -16.46 2.91 -1.78
N THR A 213 -15.73 4.00 -1.61
CA THR A 213 -15.14 4.40 -0.33
C THR A 213 -15.78 5.72 0.12
N GLY A 214 -16.13 5.78 1.39
CA GLY A 214 -16.59 6.97 2.07
C GLY A 214 -15.66 7.37 3.22
N GLU A 215 -15.83 8.59 3.68
CA GLU A 215 -15.05 9.14 4.78
C GLU A 215 -15.88 10.12 5.58
N ILE A 216 -15.67 10.15 6.90
CA ILE A 216 -16.10 11.26 7.73
C ILE A 216 -14.95 11.74 8.60
N VAL A 217 -14.71 13.04 8.58
CA VAL A 217 -13.75 13.73 9.44
C VAL A 217 -14.50 14.64 10.39
N PHE A 218 -14.27 14.48 11.68
CA PHE A 218 -14.96 15.24 12.72
C PHE A 218 -14.10 15.41 13.97
N GLN A 219 -14.42 16.43 14.76
CA GLN A 219 -13.83 16.60 16.08
C GLN A 219 -14.54 15.75 17.13
N LYS A 220 -13.75 15.03 17.94
CA LYS A 220 -14.21 14.22 19.06
C LYS A 220 -14.42 15.05 20.31
#